data_AF-A0A849TSV8-F1
#
_entry.id   AF-A0A849TSV8-F1
#
_cell.length_a   1.000
_cell.length_b   1.000
_cell.length_c   1.000
_cell.angle_alpha   90.00
_cell.angle_beta   90.00
_cell.angle_gamma   90.00
#
_symmetry.space_group_name_H-M   'P 1'
#
loop_
_entity.id
_entity.type
_entity.pdbx_description
1 polymer ?
#
loop_
_entity_poly.entity_id
_entity_poly.type
_entity_poly.pdbx_seq_one_letter_code
_entity_poly.pdbx_strand_id
1 'polypeptide(L)'
;MALRQASPPIQEFALIRTLERRFARRTPGLVQGIGDDAAVIDISSPTWWHLTTDLLAEGIHFDMKSATPESVGYRAAMANLSDIAAMGAVPRYLLISLAIPKTWTRPHIHELYTGLMKACRLYDVTL
;
A
#
# COMPACT_ATOMS: atom_id res chain seq x y z
N MET A 1 -31.68 20.52 22.41
CA MET A 1 -30.72 20.52 21.30
C MET A 1 -29.46 19.80 21.78
N ALA A 2 -29.35 18.49 21.54
CA ALA A 2 -28.25 17.67 22.08
C ALA A 2 -26.97 17.97 21.29
N LEU A 3 -25.93 18.44 21.98
CA LEU A 3 -24.58 18.60 21.44
C LEU A 3 -24.10 17.23 20.98
N ARG A 4 -23.93 17.03 19.67
CA ARG A 4 -23.16 15.89 19.15
C ARG A 4 -21.73 16.08 19.66
N GLN A 5 -21.34 15.33 20.68
CA GLN A 5 -19.94 15.21 21.04
C GLN A 5 -19.20 14.66 19.81
N ALA A 6 -18.19 15.39 19.35
CA ALA A 6 -17.32 14.91 18.29
C ALA A 6 -16.65 13.62 18.78
N SER A 7 -16.77 12.54 18.01
CA SER A 7 -16.04 11.31 18.31
C SER A 7 -14.54 11.63 18.37
N PRO A 8 -13.80 11.06 19.32
CA PRO A 8 -12.37 11.28 19.41
C PRO A 8 -11.69 10.83 18.11
N PRO A 9 -10.59 11.50 17.70
CA PRO A 9 -9.87 11.14 16.50
C PRO A 9 -9.39 9.69 16.57
N ILE A 10 -9.48 8.98 15.45
CA ILE A 10 -9.05 7.59 15.35
C ILE A 10 -7.54 7.54 15.56
N GLN A 11 -7.10 6.75 16.54
CA GLN A 11 -5.69 6.41 16.75
C GLN A 11 -5.38 5.14 15.97
N GLU A 12 -4.59 5.27 14.90
CA GLU A 12 -4.31 4.21 13.94
C GLU A 12 -3.86 2.89 14.59
N PHE A 13 -2.76 2.90 15.36
CA PHE A 13 -2.23 1.69 16.00
C PHE A 13 -3.20 1.07 17.02
N ALA A 14 -4.02 1.89 17.69
CA ALA A 14 -5.03 1.37 18.61
C ALA A 14 -6.17 0.68 17.85
N LEU A 15 -6.55 1.21 16.69
CA LEU A 15 -7.51 0.59 15.80
C LEU A 15 -6.97 -0.73 15.24
N ILE A 16 -5.74 -0.75 14.70
CA ILE A 16 -5.09 -1.96 14.16
C ILE A 16 -5.09 -3.09 15.20
N ARG A 17 -4.64 -2.82 16.44
CA ARG A 17 -4.66 -3.81 17.54
C ARG A 17 -6.07 -4.29 17.88
N THR A 18 -7.09 -3.45 17.70
CA THR A 18 -8.47 -3.85 17.95
C THR A 18 -9.01 -4.72 16.83
N LEU A 19 -8.65 -4.44 15.58
CA LEU A 19 -8.98 -5.27 14.42
C LEU A 19 -8.27 -6.63 14.48
N GLU A 20 -6.99 -6.64 14.81
CA GLU A 20 -6.21 -7.87 15.03
C GLU A 20 -6.87 -8.76 16.08
N ARG A 21 -7.12 -8.23 17.29
CA ARG A 21 -7.78 -9.01 18.36
C ARG A 21 -9.16 -9.53 17.97
N ARG A 22 -9.89 -8.81 17.12
CA ARG A 22 -11.27 -9.16 16.76
C ARG A 22 -11.35 -10.16 15.61
N PHE A 23 -10.43 -10.07 14.64
CA PHE A 23 -10.56 -10.72 13.34
C PHE A 23 -9.35 -11.56 12.93
N ALA A 24 -8.19 -11.45 13.58
CA ALA A 24 -7.05 -12.29 13.26
C ALA A 24 -7.37 -13.76 13.50
N ARG A 25 -7.01 -14.60 12.52
CA ARG A 25 -7.21 -16.05 12.57
C ARG A 25 -5.88 -16.72 12.27
N ARG A 26 -5.58 -17.79 13.01
CA ARG A 26 -4.51 -18.69 12.64
C ARG A 26 -5.00 -19.60 11.52
N THR A 27 -4.22 -19.66 10.44
CA THR A 27 -4.49 -20.50 9.28
C THR A 27 -3.17 -21.16 8.89
N PRO A 28 -3.16 -22.45 8.49
CA PRO A 28 -1.96 -23.07 7.96
C PRO A 28 -1.35 -22.23 6.83
N GLY A 29 -0.04 -22.05 6.88
CA GLY A 29 0.70 -21.21 5.92
C GLY A 29 0.72 -19.71 6.25
N LEU A 30 -0.02 -19.21 7.26
CA LEU A 30 0.17 -17.83 7.73
C LEU A 30 1.30 -17.79 8.77
N VAL A 31 2.42 -17.17 8.43
CA VAL A 31 3.59 -17.00 9.31
C VAL A 31 3.44 -15.74 10.17
N GLN A 32 3.11 -14.61 9.53
CA GLN A 32 2.88 -13.30 10.18
C GLN A 32 1.62 -12.65 9.62
N GLY A 33 0.74 -12.18 10.50
CA GLY A 33 -0.54 -11.55 10.15
C GLY A 33 -0.54 -10.05 10.38
N ILE A 34 -1.70 -9.53 10.81
CA ILE A 34 -1.90 -8.10 11.11
C ILE A 34 -0.92 -7.62 12.18
N GLY A 35 -0.30 -6.45 11.99
CA GLY A 35 0.48 -5.76 13.03
C GLY A 35 1.94 -5.47 12.69
N ASP A 36 2.39 -5.86 11.50
CA ASP A 36 3.73 -5.59 10.96
C ASP A 36 3.61 -4.92 9.57
N ASP A 37 4.73 -4.56 8.94
CA ASP A 37 4.76 -3.85 7.65
C ASP A 37 4.21 -4.68 6.47
N ALA A 38 4.27 -6.01 6.57
CA ALA A 38 3.65 -6.91 5.59
C ALA A 38 3.16 -8.22 6.22
N ALA A 39 2.15 -8.84 5.61
CA ALA A 39 1.77 -10.20 5.95
C ALA A 39 2.75 -11.21 5.33
N VAL A 40 3.09 -12.27 6.07
CA VAL A 40 4.02 -13.32 5.61
C VAL A 40 3.28 -14.64 5.48
N ILE A 41 3.33 -15.24 4.29
CA ILE A 41 2.72 -16.53 4.01
C ILE A 41 3.75 -17.54 3.47
N ASP A 42 3.62 -18.78 3.94
CA ASP A 42 4.32 -19.96 3.46
C ASP A 42 3.36 -20.79 2.60
N ILE A 43 3.52 -20.67 1.29
CA ILE A 43 2.78 -21.47 0.29
C ILE A 43 3.54 -22.76 -0.01
N SER A 44 4.86 -22.65 -0.16
CA SER A 44 5.75 -23.76 -0.43
C SER A 44 7.17 -23.40 0.00
N SER A 45 7.64 -24.00 1.09
CA SER A 45 9.04 -23.99 1.50
C SER A 45 9.98 -24.27 0.30
N PRO A 46 11.11 -23.56 0.17
CA PRO A 46 11.82 -22.78 1.19
C PRO A 46 11.60 -21.26 1.15
N THR A 47 10.58 -20.75 0.42
CA THR A 47 10.40 -19.31 0.24
C THR A 47 9.12 -18.80 0.91
N TRP A 48 9.24 -17.72 1.67
CA TRP A 48 8.10 -16.99 2.22
C TRP A 48 7.70 -15.82 1.33
N TRP A 49 6.40 -15.65 1.13
CA TRP A 49 5.84 -14.53 0.39
C TRP A 49 5.43 -13.43 1.35
N HIS A 50 5.85 -12.20 1.05
CA HIS A 50 5.49 -11.01 1.79
C HIS A 50 4.47 -10.22 0.98
N LEU A 51 3.35 -9.86 1.61
CA LEU A 51 2.24 -9.18 0.99
C LEU A 51 1.94 -7.89 1.75
N THR A 52 2.08 -6.75 1.09
CA THR A 52 1.67 -5.43 1.58
C THR A 52 0.70 -4.79 0.58
N THR A 53 -0.02 -3.77 1.04
CA THR A 53 -0.85 -2.92 0.20
C THR A 53 -0.95 -1.52 0.79
N ASP A 54 -0.57 -0.53 0.00
CA ASP A 54 -0.66 0.87 0.37
C ASP A 54 -1.53 1.67 -0.61
N LEU A 55 -2.38 2.55 -0.07
CA LEU A 55 -3.24 3.43 -0.85
C LEU A 55 -2.71 4.86 -0.81
N LEU A 56 -2.45 5.44 -1.98
CA LEU A 56 -2.24 6.87 -2.12
C LEU A 56 -3.50 7.54 -2.67
N ALA A 57 -4.09 8.40 -1.84
CA ALA A 57 -5.29 9.19 -2.16
C ALA A 57 -4.97 10.68 -2.25
N GLU A 58 -5.49 11.35 -3.28
CA GLU A 58 -5.40 12.80 -3.46
C GLU A 58 -6.10 13.54 -2.30
N GLY A 59 -5.52 14.64 -1.83
CA GLY A 59 -5.99 15.41 -0.68
C GLY A 59 -5.64 14.80 0.68
N ILE A 60 -5.08 13.59 0.71
CA ILE A 60 -4.55 12.94 1.92
C ILE A 60 -3.04 12.76 1.81
N HIS A 61 -2.58 12.10 0.74
CA HIS A 61 -1.17 11.71 0.57
C HIS A 61 -0.42 12.61 -0.42
N PHE A 62 -1.13 13.18 -1.39
CA PHE A 62 -0.59 14.08 -2.41
C PHE A 62 -1.64 15.09 -2.86
N ASP A 63 -1.19 16.16 -3.53
CA ASP A 63 -2.04 17.16 -4.18
C ASP A 63 -1.52 17.41 -5.61
N MET A 64 -2.39 17.26 -6.61
CA MET A 64 -2.05 17.47 -8.03
C MET A 64 -1.69 18.92 -8.39
N LYS A 65 -1.86 19.88 -7.49
CA LYS A 65 -1.30 21.23 -7.62
C LYS A 65 0.22 21.28 -7.43
N SER A 66 0.78 20.28 -6.75
CA SER A 66 2.20 20.22 -6.37
C SER A 66 2.92 18.97 -6.88
N ALA A 67 2.17 17.90 -7.18
CA ALA A 67 2.69 16.65 -7.71
C ALA A 67 2.36 16.50 -9.19
N THR A 68 3.20 15.76 -9.91
CA THR A 68 2.91 15.28 -11.27
C THR A 68 2.38 13.84 -11.23
N PRO A 69 1.61 13.37 -12.23
CA PRO A 69 1.22 11.97 -12.31
C PRO A 69 2.42 11.02 -12.20
N GLU A 70 3.55 11.34 -12.85
CA GLU A 70 4.79 10.55 -12.76
C GLU A 70 5.27 10.43 -11.30
N SER A 71 5.36 11.55 -10.58
CA SER A 71 5.81 11.54 -9.18
C SER A 71 4.87 10.74 -8.27
N VAL A 72 3.56 10.78 -8.53
CA VAL A 72 2.56 10.01 -7.80
C VAL A 72 2.73 8.51 -8.08
N GLY A 73 2.89 8.13 -9.35
CA GLY A 73 3.12 6.73 -9.72
C GLY A 73 4.41 6.16 -9.12
N TYR A 74 5.49 6.94 -9.16
CA TYR A 74 6.77 6.55 -8.52
C TYR A 74 6.59 6.33 -7.02
N ARG A 75 5.96 7.29 -6.32
CA ARG A 75 5.73 7.20 -4.88
C ARG A 75 4.81 6.04 -4.51
N ALA A 76 3.77 5.77 -5.31
CA ALA A 76 2.83 4.67 -5.06
C ALA A 76 3.51 3.29 -5.10
N ALA A 77 4.41 3.08 -6.06
CA ALA A 77 5.25 1.88 -6.07
C ALA A 77 6.20 1.87 -4.87
N MET A 78 6.97 2.94 -4.66
CA MET A 78 7.99 3.00 -3.62
C MET A 78 7.46 2.78 -2.20
N ALA A 79 6.24 3.22 -1.89
CA ALA A 79 5.62 2.98 -0.58
C ALA A 79 5.55 1.47 -0.28
N ASN A 80 4.89 0.70 -1.16
CA ASN A 80 4.80 -0.75 -1.05
C ASN A 80 6.17 -1.45 -1.10
N LEU A 81 7.08 -1.01 -1.98
CA LEU A 81 8.42 -1.61 -2.05
C LEU A 81 9.22 -1.40 -0.76
N SER A 82 8.99 -0.28 -0.06
CA SER A 82 9.68 0.02 1.19
C SER A 82 9.27 -0.90 2.33
N ASP A 83 7.98 -1.25 2.43
CA ASP A 83 7.49 -2.20 3.45
C ASP A 83 8.13 -3.59 3.24
N ILE A 84 8.16 -4.07 2.00
CA ILE A 84 8.79 -5.36 1.68
C ILE A 84 10.27 -5.35 2.05
N ALA A 85 10.97 -4.24 1.78
CA ALA A 85 12.37 -4.08 2.17
C ALA A 85 12.56 -3.99 3.70
N ALA A 86 11.64 -3.34 4.43
CA ALA A 86 11.66 -3.24 5.89
C ALA A 86 11.55 -4.63 6.55
N MET A 87 10.79 -5.53 5.93
CA MET A 87 10.68 -6.94 6.33
C MET A 87 11.90 -7.81 5.95
N GLY A 88 12.93 -7.22 5.33
CA GLY A 88 14.13 -7.95 4.88
C GLY A 88 13.89 -8.83 3.66
N ALA A 89 12.78 -8.64 2.94
CA ALA A 89 12.43 -9.37 1.75
C ALA A 89 12.82 -8.61 0.47
N VAL A 90 12.90 -9.33 -0.66
CA VAL A 90 13.15 -8.75 -1.98
C VAL A 90 11.81 -8.63 -2.71
N PRO A 91 11.37 -7.43 -3.12
CA PRO A 91 10.13 -7.29 -3.89
C PRO A 91 10.28 -7.92 -5.27
N ARG A 92 9.18 -8.52 -5.77
CA ARG A 92 9.16 -9.25 -7.04
C ARG A 92 8.01 -8.84 -7.94
N TYR A 93 6.84 -8.63 -7.35
CA TYR A 93 5.61 -8.32 -8.06
C TYR A 93 4.91 -7.13 -7.41
N LEU A 94 4.15 -6.38 -8.20
CA LEU A 94 3.31 -5.27 -7.73
C LEU A 94 1.94 -5.37 -8.37
N LEU A 95 0.87 -5.17 -7.59
CA LEU A 95 -0.49 -5.03 -8.11
C LEU A 95 -0.95 -3.58 -7.97
N ILE A 96 -1.78 -3.12 -8.90
CA ILE A 96 -2.25 -1.74 -8.93
C ILE A 96 -3.77 -1.67 -9.05
N SER A 97 -4.38 -0.93 -8.13
CA SER A 97 -5.77 -0.52 -8.17
C SER A 97 -5.83 1.00 -8.29
N LEU A 98 -6.59 1.52 -9.26
CA LEU A 98 -6.68 2.95 -9.54
C LEU A 98 -8.13 3.43 -9.45
N ALA A 99 -8.33 4.50 -8.69
CA ALA A 99 -9.53 5.32 -8.73
C ALA A 99 -9.18 6.64 -9.41
N ILE A 100 -9.78 6.92 -10.57
CA ILE A 100 -9.39 8.03 -11.45
C ILE A 100 -10.57 9.00 -11.58
N PRO A 101 -10.37 10.32 -11.42
CA PRO A 101 -11.43 11.30 -11.62
C PRO A 101 -11.74 11.44 -13.11
N LYS A 102 -12.98 11.85 -13.43
CA LYS A 102 -13.46 11.97 -14.83
C LYS A 102 -12.67 12.97 -15.69
N THR A 103 -11.89 13.85 -15.07
CA THR A 103 -11.08 14.86 -15.73
C THR A 103 -9.76 14.31 -16.29
N TRP A 104 -9.32 13.14 -15.82
CA TRP A 104 -8.08 12.54 -16.30
C TRP A 104 -8.25 11.91 -17.67
N THR A 105 -7.15 11.92 -18.41
CA THR A 105 -7.08 11.42 -19.79
C THR A 105 -5.98 10.37 -19.89
N ARG A 106 -5.95 9.62 -21.00
CA ARG A 106 -4.92 8.60 -21.28
C ARG A 106 -3.48 9.09 -21.04
N PRO A 107 -3.07 10.30 -21.48
CA PRO A 107 -1.74 10.84 -21.18
C PRO A 107 -1.40 10.87 -19.68
N HIS A 108 -2.31 11.32 -18.83
CA HIS A 108 -2.09 11.36 -17.38
C HIS A 108 -1.83 9.96 -16.80
N ILE A 109 -2.56 8.96 -17.30
CA ILE A 109 -2.38 7.57 -16.89
C ILE A 109 -1.04 7.02 -17.36
N HIS A 110 -0.64 7.27 -18.61
CA HIS A 110 0.67 6.85 -19.10
C HIS A 110 1.81 7.52 -18.32
N GLU A 111 1.69 8.79 -17.98
CA GLU A 111 2.67 9.50 -17.17
C GLU A 111 2.75 8.91 -15.74
N LEU A 112 1.61 8.59 -15.13
CA LEU A 112 1.57 7.86 -13.85
C LEU A 112 2.30 6.51 -13.94
N TYR A 113 1.98 5.71 -14.95
CA TYR A 113 2.66 4.42 -15.16
C TYR A 113 4.14 4.59 -15.51
N THR A 114 4.55 5.70 -16.13
CA THR A 114 5.96 5.99 -16.39
C THR A 114 6.75 6.09 -15.09
N GLY A 115 6.23 6.82 -14.11
CA GLY A 115 6.84 6.95 -12.79
C GLY A 115 6.80 5.65 -12.00
N LEU A 116 5.68 4.94 -12.05
CA LEU A 116 5.52 3.63 -11.44
C LEU A 116 6.56 2.62 -11.97
N MET A 117 6.65 2.48 -13.29
CA MET A 117 7.60 1.56 -13.92
C MET A 117 9.05 2.01 -13.76
N LYS A 118 9.31 3.30 -13.50
CA LYS A 118 10.64 3.77 -13.11
C LYS A 118 11.04 3.23 -11.75
N ALA A 119 10.14 3.27 -10.75
CA ALA A 119 10.37 2.66 -9.44
C ALA A 119 10.56 1.14 -9.56
N CYS A 120 9.68 0.45 -10.28
CA CYS A 120 9.77 -1.00 -10.45
C CYS A 120 11.10 -1.44 -11.06
N ARG A 121 11.59 -0.73 -12.09
CA ARG A 121 12.87 -1.04 -12.76
C ARG A 121 14.09 -0.90 -11.85
N LEU A 122 14.06 -0.02 -10.86
CA LEU A 122 15.19 0.15 -9.91
C LEU A 122 15.41 -1.10 -9.05
N TYR A 123 14.36 -1.89 -8.83
CA TYR A 123 14.36 -3.05 -7.93
C TYR A 123 13.99 -4.36 -8.63
N ASP A 124 14.00 -4.39 -9.97
CA ASP A 124 13.62 -5.56 -10.79
C ASP A 124 12.23 -6.14 -10.46
N VAL A 125 11.28 -5.25 -10.17
CA VAL A 125 9.90 -5.60 -9.86
C VAL A 125 9.06 -5.66 -11.13
N THR A 126 8.24 -6.68 -11.24
CA THR A 126 7.28 -6.85 -12.34
C THR A 126 5.89 -6.41 -11.90
N LEU A 127 5.18 -5.70 -12.76
CA LEU A 127 3.75 -5.41 -12.58
C LEU A 127 2.92 -6.61 -13.06
#